data_AF-A0A8T4P3L9-F1
#
_entry.id   AF-A0A8T4P3L9-F1
#
_cell.length_a   1.000
_cell.length_b   1.000
_cell.length_c   1.000
_cell.angle_alpha   90.00
_cell.angle_beta   90.00
_cell.angle_gamma   90.00
#
_symmetry.space_group_name_H-M   'P 1'
#
loop_
_entity.id
_entity.type
_entity.pdbx_description
1 polymer ?
#
loop_
_entity_poly.entity_id
_entity_poly.type
_entity_poly.pdbx_seq_one_letter_code
_entity_poly.pdbx_strand_id
1 'polypeptide(L)'
;MENLETAKQIIWWKDLKLLTGIILVILSVIIGFFSKIYVVAKIYEPIAVITGLSVYALSWIMLFFGAFLLGWETVRLIQQRIRHHVQHTVETTYHHARELPKKSYHYTKELHKRGMEKIRKSMAK
;
A
#
# COMPACT_ATOMS: atom_id res chain seq x y z
N MET A 1 -10.59 10.94 22.79
CA MET A 1 -10.45 11.84 21.63
C MET A 1 -8.99 11.96 21.15
N GLU A 2 -7.98 11.67 21.98
CA GLU A 2 -6.55 11.68 21.58
C GLU A 2 -6.16 10.74 20.42
N ASN A 3 -6.82 9.58 20.27
CA ASN A 3 -6.46 8.61 19.22
C ASN A 3 -6.80 9.07 17.79
N LEU A 4 -7.68 10.07 17.63
CA LEU A 4 -8.04 10.61 16.33
C LEU A 4 -7.05 11.66 15.83
N GLU A 5 -6.44 12.44 16.72
CA GLU A 5 -5.46 13.47 16.34
C GLU A 5 -4.12 12.86 15.91
N THR A 6 -3.65 11.84 16.62
CA THR A 6 -2.43 11.10 16.27
C THR A 6 -2.56 10.38 14.93
N ALA A 7 -3.71 9.75 14.66
CA ALA A 7 -3.97 9.11 13.37
C ALA A 7 -3.95 10.12 12.21
N LYS A 8 -4.53 11.31 12.40
CA LYS A 8 -4.58 12.38 11.39
C LYS A 8 -3.20 12.96 11.10
N GLN A 9 -2.36 13.17 12.13
CA GLN A 9 -0.97 13.60 11.95
C GLN A 9 -0.13 12.59 11.17
N ILE A 10 -0.27 11.29 11.46
CA ILE A 10 0.52 10.25 10.78
C ILE A 10 0.21 10.21 9.28
N ILE A 11 -1.06 10.41 8.89
CA ILE A 11 -1.46 10.48 7.48
C ILE A 11 -0.85 11.71 6.80
N TRP A 12 -0.89 12.86 7.47
CA TRP A 12 -0.38 14.11 6.91
C TRP A 12 1.14 14.09 6.69
N TRP A 13 1.88 13.52 7.63
CA TRP A 13 3.34 13.32 7.51
C TRP A 13 3.71 12.33 6.39
N LYS A 14 2.83 11.37 6.09
CA LYS A 14 3.01 10.44 4.98
C LYS A 14 2.87 11.14 3.63
N ASP A 15 1.80 11.92 3.46
CA ASP A 15 1.57 12.66 2.22
C ASP A 15 2.68 13.69 1.97
N LEU A 16 3.16 14.35 3.03
CA LEU A 16 4.27 15.30 2.93
C LEU A 16 5.57 14.64 2.46
N LYS A 17 5.91 13.43 2.96
CA LYS A 17 7.10 12.66 2.56
C LYS A 17 7.03 12.21 1.10
N LEU A 18 5.85 11.79 0.66
CA LEU A 18 5.63 11.35 -0.72
C LEU A 18 5.74 12.55 -1.67
N LEU A 19 5.13 13.69 -1.31
CA LEU A 19 5.23 14.94 -2.07
C LEU A 19 6.67 15.46 -2.15
N THR A 20 7.40 15.46 -1.04
CA THR A 20 8.82 15.86 -1.03
C THR A 20 9.66 14.94 -1.91
N GLY A 21 9.45 13.62 -1.87
CA GLY A 21 10.13 12.69 -2.77
C GLY A 21 9.88 12.99 -4.25
N ILE A 22 8.64 13.27 -4.64
CA ILE A 22 8.29 13.63 -6.04
C ILE A 22 9.00 14.92 -6.45
N ILE A 23 8.94 15.95 -5.61
CA ILE A 23 9.59 17.24 -5.88
C ILE A 23 11.11 17.05 -6.04
N LEU A 24 11.72 16.22 -5.20
CA LEU A 24 13.15 15.91 -5.24
C LEU A 24 13.56 15.25 -6.57
N VAL A 25 12.74 14.31 -7.06
CA VAL A 25 12.96 13.66 -8.37
C VAL A 25 12.83 14.67 -9.51
N ILE A 26 11.80 15.51 -9.50
CA ILE A 26 11.60 16.54 -10.55
C ILE A 26 12.77 17.52 -10.58
N LEU A 27 13.18 18.04 -9.42
CA LEU A 27 14.31 18.96 -9.31
C LEU A 27 15.61 18.32 -9.78
N SER A 28 15.85 17.06 -9.41
CA SER A 28 17.02 16.30 -9.87
C SER A 28 17.06 16.21 -11.40
N VAL A 29 15.94 15.89 -12.05
CA VAL A 29 15.87 15.81 -13.53
C VAL A 29 16.17 17.17 -14.16
N ILE A 30 15.61 18.25 -13.61
CA ILE A 30 15.86 19.61 -14.11
C ILE A 30 17.35 19.97 -13.98
N ILE A 31 17.96 19.74 -12.80
CA ILE A 31 19.38 19.99 -12.56
C ILE A 31 20.27 19.15 -13.48
N GLY A 32 19.91 17.88 -13.70
CA GLY A 32 20.60 16.99 -14.64
C GLY A 32 20.56 17.50 -16.09
N PHE A 33 19.42 18.06 -16.50
CA PHE A 33 19.29 18.64 -17.84
C PHE A 33 20.10 19.94 -17.99
N PHE A 34 20.04 20.83 -17.00
CA PHE A 34 20.79 22.08 -17.00
C PHE A 34 22.31 21.86 -16.95
N SER A 35 22.79 20.92 -16.14
CA SER A 35 24.21 20.57 -16.07
C SER A 35 24.73 20.04 -17.40
N LYS A 36 23.94 19.24 -18.13
CA LYS A 36 24.30 18.78 -19.47
C LYS A 36 24.44 19.95 -20.47
N ILE A 37 23.50 20.90 -20.45
CA ILE A 37 23.56 22.11 -21.29
C ILE A 37 24.80 22.94 -20.94
N TYR A 38 25.09 23.11 -19.65
CA TYR A 38 26.25 23.87 -19.17
C TYR A 38 27.58 23.26 -19.62
N VAL A 39 27.72 21.93 -19.55
CA VAL A 39 28.91 21.20 -20.01
C VAL A 39 29.11 21.38 -21.52
N VAL A 40 28.04 21.30 -22.31
CA VAL A 40 28.12 21.47 -23.77
C VAL A 40 28.48 22.92 -24.14
N ALA A 41 27.90 23.90 -23.45
CA ALA A 41 28.15 25.32 -23.71
C ALA A 41 29.58 25.77 -23.32
N LYS A 42 30.17 25.15 -22.29
CA LYS A 42 31.50 25.50 -21.76
C LYS A 42 32.57 24.43 -21.99
N ILE A 43 32.45 23.67 -23.09
CA ILE A 43 33.32 22.52 -23.34
C ILE A 43 34.83 22.87 -23.46
N TYR A 44 35.15 24.13 -23.76
CA TYR A 44 36.51 24.64 -23.89
C TYR A 44 37.18 24.97 -22.55
N GLU A 45 36.43 25.05 -21.45
CA GLU A 45 36.95 25.34 -20.11
C GLU A 45 37.00 24.04 -19.28
N PRO A 46 38.17 23.42 -19.08
CA PRO A 46 38.27 22.10 -18.43
C PRO A 46 37.72 22.10 -16.99
N ILE A 47 37.89 23.20 -16.25
CA ILE A 47 37.35 23.35 -14.89
C ILE A 47 35.81 23.39 -14.91
N ALA A 48 35.21 24.09 -15.87
CA ALA A 48 33.76 24.18 -16.01
C ALA A 48 33.14 22.83 -16.40
N VAL A 49 33.83 22.06 -17.25
CA VAL A 49 33.43 20.70 -17.63
C VAL A 49 33.46 19.75 -16.44
N ILE A 50 34.53 19.74 -15.63
CA ILE A 50 34.65 18.89 -14.43
C ILE A 50 33.54 19.25 -13.42
N THR A 51 33.30 20.54 -13.23
CA THR A 51 32.27 21.01 -12.30
C THR A 51 30.87 20.61 -12.79
N GLY A 52 30.59 20.77 -14.10
CA GLY A 52 29.34 20.35 -14.70
C GLY A 52 29.11 18.84 -14.65
N LEU A 53 30.15 18.03 -14.88
CA LEU A 53 30.12 16.57 -14.72
C LEU A 53 29.86 16.17 -13.26
N SER A 54 30.46 16.86 -12.31
CA SER A 54 30.26 16.61 -10.87
C SER A 54 28.83 16.93 -10.44
N VAL A 55 28.28 18.06 -10.90
CA VAL A 55 26.87 18.44 -10.67
C VAL A 55 25.92 17.43 -11.34
N TYR A 56 26.26 16.97 -12.54
CA TYR A 56 25.48 15.95 -13.24
C TYR A 56 25.45 14.64 -12.45
N ALA A 57 26.62 14.15 -11.97
CA ALA A 57 26.71 12.96 -11.13
C ALA A 57 25.91 13.11 -9.82
N LEU A 58 26.00 14.28 -9.18
CA LEU A 58 25.19 14.62 -8.00
C LEU A 58 23.69 14.55 -8.29
N SER A 59 23.25 15.05 -9.46
CA SER A 59 21.84 14.98 -9.85
C SER A 59 21.35 13.53 -9.91
N TRP A 60 22.15 12.61 -10.46
CA TRP A 60 21.83 11.19 -10.52
C TRP A 60 21.74 10.55 -9.14
N ILE A 61 22.68 10.84 -8.25
CA ILE A 61 22.64 10.34 -6.86
C ILE A 61 21.36 10.82 -6.18
N MET A 62 20.99 12.09 -6.37
CA MET A 62 19.76 12.67 -5.84
C MET A 62 18.52 12.01 -6.44
N LEU A 63 18.55 11.66 -7.74
CA LEU A 63 17.49 10.95 -8.44
C LEU A 63 17.28 9.56 -7.84
N PHE A 64 18.36 8.80 -7.66
CA PHE A 64 18.31 7.48 -7.05
C PHE A 64 17.77 7.54 -5.62
N PHE A 65 18.19 8.52 -4.82
CA PHE A 65 17.65 8.72 -3.48
C PHE A 65 16.16 9.06 -3.49
N GLY A 66 15.73 9.97 -4.35
CA GLY A 66 14.32 10.34 -4.50
C GLY A 66 13.46 9.16 -4.96
N ALA A 67 13.91 8.43 -5.97
CA ALA A 67 13.24 7.23 -6.50
C ALA A 67 13.18 6.11 -5.46
N PHE A 68 14.25 5.90 -4.70
CA PHE A 68 14.30 4.90 -3.63
C PHE A 68 13.32 5.24 -2.49
N LEU A 69 13.28 6.49 -2.05
CA LEU A 69 12.32 6.96 -1.04
C LEU A 69 10.86 6.77 -1.51
N LEU A 70 10.56 7.16 -2.75
CA LEU A 70 9.24 6.96 -3.34
C LEU A 70 8.86 5.49 -3.47
N GLY A 71 9.79 4.66 -3.94
CA GLY A 71 9.60 3.22 -4.07
C GLY A 71 9.31 2.57 -2.71
N TRP A 72 10.09 2.92 -1.69
CA TRP A 72 9.90 2.41 -0.33
C TRP A 72 8.54 2.77 0.27
N GLU A 73 8.11 4.04 0.10
CA GLU A 73 6.83 4.49 0.61
C GLU A 73 5.65 3.82 -0.13
N THR A 74 5.80 3.59 -1.44
CA THR A 74 4.84 2.86 -2.27
C THR A 74 4.70 1.41 -1.82
N VAL A 75 5.82 0.71 -1.56
CA VAL A 75 5.80 -0.66 -1.03
C VAL A 75 5.12 -0.71 0.34
N ARG A 76 5.39 0.25 1.23
CA ARG A 76 4.69 0.37 2.52
C ARG A 76 3.19 0.56 2.36
N LEU A 77 2.75 1.39 1.42
CA LEU A 77 1.31 1.59 1.14
C LEU A 77 0.65 0.31 0.64
N ILE A 78 1.32 -0.42 -0.25
CA ILE A 78 0.84 -1.70 -0.77
C ILE A 78 0.74 -2.72 0.37
N GLN A 79 1.78 -2.84 1.21
CA GLN A 79 1.76 -3.75 2.36
C GLN A 79 0.65 -3.41 3.35
N GLN A 80 0.41 -2.12 3.64
CA GLN A 80 -0.69 -1.70 4.50
C GLN A 80 -2.06 -2.06 3.91
N ARG A 81 -2.26 -1.83 2.60
CA ARG A 81 -3.50 -2.19 1.91
C ARG A 81 -3.73 -3.70 1.92
N ILE A 82 -2.68 -4.49 1.65
CA ILE A 82 -2.76 -5.96 1.69
C ILE A 82 -3.11 -6.41 3.11
N ARG A 83 -2.43 -5.89 4.14
CA ARG A 83 -2.67 -6.29 5.53
C ARG A 83 -4.08 -5.94 5.99
N HIS A 84 -4.59 -4.77 5.63
CA HIS A 84 -5.96 -4.37 5.91
C HIS A 84 -6.98 -5.25 5.18
N HIS A 85 -6.73 -5.58 3.90
CA HIS A 85 -7.62 -6.43 3.13
C HIS A 85 -7.61 -7.87 3.66
N VAL A 86 -6.43 -8.42 3.96
CA VAL A 86 -6.26 -9.74 4.55
C VAL A 86 -6.90 -9.81 5.93
N GLN A 87 -6.70 -8.82 6.81
CA GLN A 87 -7.35 -8.78 8.11
C GLN A 87 -8.86 -8.76 7.98
N HIS A 88 -9.41 -7.86 7.15
CA HIS A 88 -10.85 -7.77 6.92
C HIS A 88 -11.42 -9.08 6.34
N THR A 89 -10.76 -9.69 5.37
CA THR A 89 -11.18 -10.97 4.77
C THR A 89 -11.11 -12.10 5.79
N VAL A 90 -10.04 -12.18 6.58
CA VAL A 90 -9.91 -13.20 7.64
C VAL A 90 -10.98 -13.01 8.70
N GLU A 91 -11.22 -11.80 9.18
CA GLU A 91 -12.24 -11.51 10.20
C GLU A 91 -13.66 -11.84 9.70
N THR A 92 -13.96 -11.46 8.45
CA THR A 92 -15.26 -11.76 7.81
C THR A 92 -15.43 -13.26 7.61
N THR A 93 -14.37 -13.96 7.16
CA THR A 93 -14.39 -15.41 6.94
C THR A 93 -14.50 -16.17 8.25
N TYR A 94 -13.81 -15.74 9.31
CA TYR A 94 -13.92 -16.34 10.65
C TYR A 94 -15.31 -16.12 11.24
N HIS A 95 -15.90 -14.92 11.07
CA HIS A 95 -17.26 -14.65 11.50
C HIS A 95 -18.28 -15.53 10.76
N HIS A 96 -18.17 -15.66 9.44
CA HIS A 96 -19.01 -16.56 8.66
C HIS A 96 -18.81 -18.03 9.04
N ALA A 97 -17.57 -18.48 9.20
CA ALA A 97 -17.23 -19.84 9.57
C ALA A 97 -17.72 -20.22 10.98
N ARG A 98 -17.76 -19.26 11.91
CA ARG A 98 -18.29 -19.47 13.27
C ARG A 98 -19.81 -19.64 13.31
N GLU A 99 -20.53 -19.11 12.32
CA GLU A 99 -21.99 -19.23 12.20
C GLU A 99 -22.45 -20.48 11.43
N LEU A 100 -21.61 -21.01 10.53
CA LEU A 100 -21.87 -22.25 9.78
C LEU A 100 -22.25 -23.48 10.65
N PRO A 101 -21.57 -23.79 11.78
CA PRO A 101 -21.93 -24.94 12.61
C PRO A 101 -23.28 -24.75 13.32
N LYS A 102 -23.65 -23.52 13.70
CA LYS A 102 -24.98 -23.23 14.28
C LYS A 102 -26.10 -23.43 13.26
N LYS A 103 -25.88 -22.98 12.02
CA LYS A 103 -26.82 -23.18 10.91
C LYS A 103 -26.98 -24.65 10.56
N SER A 104 -25.88 -25.40 10.48
CA SER A 104 -25.92 -26.84 10.23
C SER A 104 -26.66 -27.59 11.33
N TYR A 105 -26.38 -27.31 12.61
CA TYR A 105 -27.09 -27.95 13.73
C TYR A 105 -28.61 -27.69 13.71
N HIS A 106 -29.02 -26.45 13.43
CA HIS A 106 -30.42 -26.11 13.28
C HIS A 106 -31.08 -26.85 12.11
N TYR A 107 -30.39 -26.91 10.96
CA TYR A 107 -30.90 -27.58 9.78
C TYR A 107 -31.06 -29.09 10.00
N THR A 108 -30.08 -29.76 10.61
CA THR A 108 -30.16 -31.19 10.93
C THR A 108 -31.27 -31.49 11.93
N LYS A 109 -31.45 -30.62 12.94
CA LYS A 109 -32.53 -30.74 13.93
C LYS A 109 -33.91 -30.58 13.29
N GLU A 110 -34.05 -29.66 12.33
CA GLU A 110 -35.29 -29.46 11.60
C GLU A 110 -35.59 -30.61 10.64
N LEU A 111 -34.56 -31.13 9.95
CA LEU A 111 -34.68 -32.31 9.09
C LEU A 111 -35.11 -33.54 9.91
N HIS A 112 -34.50 -33.74 11.08
CA HIS A 112 -34.84 -34.84 11.98
C HIS A 112 -36.27 -34.73 12.50
N LYS A 113 -36.71 -33.52 12.89
CA LYS A 113 -38.10 -33.27 13.31
C LYS A 113 -39.10 -33.59 12.19
N ARG A 114 -38.84 -33.12 10.96
CA ARG A 114 -39.68 -33.41 9.79
C ARG A 114 -39.70 -34.90 9.43
N GLY A 115 -38.56 -35.59 9.57
CA GLY A 115 -38.45 -37.04 9.36
C GLY A 115 -39.26 -37.84 10.38
N MET A 116 -39.12 -37.52 11.67
CA MET A 116 -39.87 -38.15 12.76
C MET A 116 -41.38 -37.91 12.65
N GLU A 117 -41.79 -36.73 12.21
CA GLU A 117 -43.20 -36.39 12.01
C GLU A 117 -43.82 -37.17 10.85
N LYS A 118 -43.07 -37.40 9.76
CA LYS A 118 -43.48 -38.29 8.66
C LYS A 118 -43.59 -39.76 9.11
N ILE A 119 -42.60 -40.25 9.87
CA ILE A 119 -42.61 -41.62 10.39
C ILE A 119 -43.81 -41.82 11.33
N ARG A 120 -44.05 -40.88 12.25
CA ARG A 120 -45.20 -40.93 13.17
C ARG A 120 -46.53 -40.94 12.42
N LYS A 121 -46.68 -40.14 11.36
CA LYS A 121 -47.88 -40.17 10.50
C LYS A 121 -48.03 -41.48 9.74
N SER A 122 -46.94 -42.14 9.36
CA SER A 122 -46.99 -43.44 8.69
C SER A 122 -47.31 -44.61 9.63
N MET A 123 -46.96 -44.52 10.92
CA MET A 123 -47.32 -45.54 11.92
C MET A 123 -48.74 -45.38 12.49
N ALA A 124 -49.35 -44.21 12.33
CA ALA A 124 -50.71 -43.92 12.79
C ALA A 124 -51.80 -44.28 11.75
N LYS A 125 -51.41 -44.94 10.66
CA LYS A 125 -52.27 -45.42 9.58
C LYS A 125 -52.17 -46.93 9.49
#